data_AF-A0A419FCA4-F1
#
_entry.id   AF-A0A419FCA4-F1
#
_cell.length_a   1.000
_cell.length_b   1.000
_cell.length_c   1.000
_cell.angle_alpha   90.00
_cell.angle_beta   90.00
_cell.angle_gamma   90.00
#
_symmetry.space_group_name_H-M   'P 1'
#
loop_
_entity.id
_entity.type
_entity.pdbx_description
1 polymer ?
#
loop_
_entity_poly.entity_id
_entity_poly.type
_entity_poly.pdbx_seq_one_letter_code
_entity_poly.pdbx_strand_id
1 'polypeptide(L)'
;MKRLSLGIFAATVILALLCAPVWAQRYDDDDDRNIAFGIKVGISLSDFTGDDADAIFDNDELTNLDETTVVGFIHGAYATFTVAGILDIQPEVLFVKKGSETQGDLLNGTGTTTNTVRLRYLEVPILLKLAFLDVDQPVRPFIFAGPYGAFLLDSEAEVETPLGTASVELEEAKDFDWGVTAGAGINFILAGLDLSLEGRWTMGLTTIDDSDEELDIMNSTISALLGIGVRVF
;
A
#
# COMPACT_ATOMS: atom_id res chain seq x y z
N MET A 1 -32.22 -8.83 -17.57
CA MET A 1 -31.18 -9.53 -18.35
C MET A 1 -29.90 -8.70 -18.15
N LYS A 2 -28.75 -9.16 -17.67
CA LYS A 2 -28.14 -10.49 -17.53
C LYS A 2 -27.44 -10.57 -16.17
N ARG A 3 -27.58 -11.72 -15.50
CA ARG A 3 -26.73 -12.12 -14.38
C ARG A 3 -25.37 -12.49 -14.95
N LEU A 4 -24.36 -11.68 -14.69
CA LEU A 4 -22.97 -11.95 -15.04
C LEU A 4 -22.06 -11.62 -13.86
N SER A 5 -22.40 -12.17 -12.69
CA SER A 5 -21.56 -12.13 -11.50
C SER A 5 -21.36 -13.57 -11.03
N LEU A 6 -20.21 -13.85 -10.42
CA LEU A 6 -19.77 -15.14 -9.86
C LEU A 6 -19.05 -16.12 -10.80
N GLY A 7 -19.34 -16.18 -12.10
CA GLY A 7 -18.71 -17.16 -13.01
C GLY A 7 -17.24 -16.87 -13.35
N ILE A 8 -16.87 -15.59 -13.48
CA ILE A 8 -15.54 -15.19 -13.96
C ILE A 8 -14.49 -15.26 -12.85
N PHE A 9 -14.86 -14.95 -11.60
CA PHE A 9 -13.96 -15.02 -10.44
C PHE A 9 -13.62 -16.47 -10.03
N ALA A 10 -14.57 -17.39 -10.18
CA ALA A 10 -14.31 -18.81 -9.92
C ALA A 10 -13.41 -19.45 -11.00
N ALA A 11 -13.49 -18.98 -12.25
CA ALA A 11 -12.69 -19.50 -13.35
C ALA A 11 -11.20 -19.09 -13.24
N THR A 12 -10.88 -17.90 -12.73
CA THR A 12 -9.48 -17.46 -12.54
C THR A 12 -8.79 -18.18 -11.38
N VAL A 13 -9.51 -18.46 -10.29
CA VAL A 13 -8.95 -19.21 -9.14
C VAL A 13 -8.71 -20.68 -9.49
N ILE A 14 -9.58 -21.29 -10.30
CA ILE A 14 -9.43 -22.69 -10.73
C ILE A 14 -8.32 -22.84 -11.79
N LEU A 15 -8.10 -21.83 -12.65
CA LEU A 15 -7.01 -21.87 -13.64
C LEU A 15 -5.62 -21.70 -12.99
N ALA A 16 -5.52 -20.96 -11.88
CA ALA A 16 -4.28 -20.87 -11.09
C ALA A 16 -3.94 -22.20 -10.38
N LEU A 17 -4.94 -22.93 -9.90
CA LEU A 17 -4.76 -24.24 -9.25
C LEU A 17 -4.41 -25.38 -10.22
N LEU A 18 -4.79 -25.27 -11.50
CA LEU A 18 -4.48 -26.28 -12.52
C LEU A 18 -3.11 -26.12 -13.17
N CYS A 19 -2.43 -24.97 -13.01
CA CYS A 19 -1.05 -24.76 -13.48
C CYS A 19 0.01 -25.16 -12.44
N ALA A 20 -0.36 -25.37 -11.18
CA ALA A 20 0.55 -25.76 -10.09
C ALA A 20 1.30 -27.10 -10.28
N PRO A 21 0.77 -28.16 -10.94
CA PRO A 21 1.50 -29.43 -11.02
C PRO A 21 2.48 -29.55 -12.21
N VAL A 22 2.47 -28.64 -13.19
CA VAL A 22 3.39 -28.74 -14.36
C VAL A 22 4.80 -28.22 -14.07
N TRP A 23 4.96 -27.38 -13.06
CA TRP A 23 6.26 -26.84 -12.63
C TRP A 23 6.90 -27.64 -11.48
N ALA A 24 6.15 -28.57 -10.87
CA ALA A 24 6.63 -29.39 -9.76
C ALA A 24 7.57 -30.55 -10.17
N GLN A 25 7.89 -30.70 -11.46
CA GLN A 25 8.65 -31.84 -12.00
C GLN A 25 10.14 -31.57 -12.30
N ARG A 26 10.71 -30.44 -11.87
CA ARG A 26 12.18 -30.26 -11.89
C ARG A 26 12.71 -30.05 -10.48
N TYR A 27 12.90 -31.19 -9.82
CA TYR A 27 13.68 -31.31 -8.60
C TYR A 27 15.10 -31.69 -9.05
N ASP A 28 15.98 -30.69 -9.14
CA ASP A 28 17.43 -30.87 -9.24
C ASP A 28 18.08 -29.98 -8.16
N ASP A 29 19.00 -30.59 -7.41
CA ASP A 29 19.77 -30.05 -6.28
C ASP A 29 20.78 -28.95 -6.72
N ASP A 30 21.16 -28.14 -5.72
CA ASP A 30 22.29 -27.19 -5.63
C ASP A 30 22.16 -25.76 -6.23
N ASP A 31 21.89 -24.82 -5.30
CA ASP A 31 22.59 -23.53 -5.10
C ASP A 31 22.24 -22.24 -5.87
N ASP A 32 21.07 -22.06 -6.51
CA ASP A 32 20.73 -20.73 -7.11
C ASP A 32 19.22 -20.38 -7.16
N ARG A 33 18.56 -20.61 -6.00
CA ARG A 33 17.38 -19.93 -5.39
C ARG A 33 17.08 -18.45 -5.66
N ASN A 34 17.51 -17.83 -6.76
CA ASN A 34 17.80 -16.40 -6.81
C ASN A 34 16.62 -15.51 -7.15
N ILE A 35 15.49 -16.05 -7.59
CA ILE A 35 14.34 -15.23 -8.00
C ILE A 35 13.04 -15.78 -7.39
N ALA A 36 12.19 -14.90 -6.88
CA ALA A 36 10.83 -15.21 -6.48
C ALA A 36 9.84 -14.22 -7.09
N PHE A 37 8.65 -14.69 -7.43
CA PHE A 37 7.54 -13.84 -7.86
C PHE A 37 6.35 -14.07 -6.93
N GLY A 38 5.65 -13.00 -6.57
CA GLY A 38 4.53 -13.12 -5.66
C GLY A 38 3.51 -12.01 -5.80
N ILE A 39 2.41 -12.21 -5.08
CA ILE A 39 1.36 -11.22 -4.90
C ILE A 39 1.33 -10.77 -3.45
N LYS A 40 0.91 -9.53 -3.22
CA LYS A 40 0.83 -8.94 -1.89
C LYS A 40 -0.53 -8.28 -1.70
N VAL A 41 -1.08 -8.39 -0.50
CA VAL A 41 -2.30 -7.71 -0.07
C VAL A 41 -2.09 -7.16 1.33
N GLY A 42 -2.76 -6.09 1.70
CA GLY A 42 -2.57 -5.46 2.99
C GLY A 42 -3.61 -4.40 3.32
N ILE A 43 -3.45 -3.87 4.51
CA ILE A 43 -4.20 -2.71 4.99
C ILE A 43 -3.21 -1.58 5.29
N SER A 44 -3.63 -0.35 5.02
CA SER A 44 -2.90 0.86 5.33
C SER A 44 -3.70 1.74 6.28
N LEU A 45 -2.95 2.51 7.06
CA LEU A 45 -3.37 3.60 7.91
C LEU A 45 -2.57 4.80 7.40
N SER A 46 -3.24 5.67 6.66
CA SER A 46 -2.62 6.82 6.00
C SER A 46 -3.08 8.12 6.65
N ASP A 47 -2.15 9.03 6.78
CA ASP A 47 -2.37 10.36 7.32
C ASP A 47 -1.51 11.37 6.55
N PHE A 48 -1.88 12.65 6.60
CA PHE A 48 -1.03 13.72 6.10
C PHE A 48 -0.11 14.22 7.21
N THR A 49 1.10 14.63 6.85
CA THR A 49 2.08 15.18 7.80
C THR A 49 2.82 16.33 7.16
N GLY A 50 3.15 17.35 7.94
CA GLY A 50 3.83 18.54 7.45
C GLY A 50 3.49 19.76 8.29
N ASP A 51 4.30 20.81 8.19
CA ASP A 51 4.16 22.02 9.02
C ASP A 51 2.84 22.78 8.73
N ASP A 52 2.26 22.57 7.54
CA ASP A 52 0.98 23.15 7.10
C ASP A 52 -0.16 22.12 6.97
N ALA A 53 0.04 20.87 7.43
CA ALA A 53 -1.01 19.86 7.38
C ALA A 53 -2.27 20.29 8.15
N ASP A 54 -2.08 21.00 9.27
CA ASP A 54 -3.16 21.56 10.10
C ASP A 54 -3.97 22.64 9.34
N ALA A 55 -3.36 23.34 8.37
CA ALA A 55 -3.99 24.44 7.63
C ALA A 55 -5.01 23.96 6.58
N ILE A 56 -4.92 22.72 6.10
CA ILE A 56 -5.99 22.12 5.26
C ILE A 56 -7.30 22.03 6.05
N PHE A 57 -7.20 21.92 7.37
CA PHE A 57 -8.31 21.60 8.25
C PHE A 57 -8.82 22.80 9.06
N ASP A 58 -8.19 23.97 8.91
CA ASP A 58 -8.63 25.18 9.58
C ASP A 58 -9.94 25.68 8.94
N ASN A 59 -11.05 25.38 9.61
CA ASN A 59 -12.37 25.80 9.19
C ASN A 59 -13.05 26.56 10.33
N ASP A 60 -13.22 27.87 10.13
CA ASP A 60 -13.86 28.80 11.07
C ASP A 60 -15.31 28.41 11.47
N GLU A 61 -15.95 27.46 10.77
CA GLU A 61 -17.31 26.99 11.04
C GLU A 61 -17.41 25.66 11.83
N LEU A 62 -16.28 25.03 12.17
CA LEU A 62 -16.21 23.75 12.90
C LEU A 62 -15.50 23.90 14.26
N THR A 63 -15.96 23.15 15.26
CA THR A 63 -15.32 23.02 16.58
C THR A 63 -15.06 21.56 16.91
N ASN A 64 -14.11 21.29 17.81
CA ASN A 64 -13.67 19.92 18.14
C ASN A 64 -13.23 19.14 16.90
N LEU A 65 -12.24 19.68 16.18
CA LEU A 65 -11.65 18.98 15.05
C LEU A 65 -10.85 17.77 15.56
N ASP A 66 -11.30 16.58 15.20
CA ASP A 66 -10.60 15.31 15.42
C ASP A 66 -10.06 14.84 14.06
N GLU A 67 -8.74 14.94 13.87
CA GLU A 67 -8.06 14.37 12.71
C GLU A 67 -7.92 12.85 12.90
N THR A 68 -8.39 12.09 11.92
CA THR A 68 -8.41 10.63 11.94
C THR A 68 -7.74 10.06 10.70
N THR A 69 -6.94 9.01 10.92
CA THR A 69 -6.22 8.29 9.86
C THR A 69 -7.19 7.55 8.93
N VAL A 70 -6.98 7.65 7.61
CA VAL A 70 -7.76 6.89 6.61
C VAL A 70 -7.29 5.45 6.54
N VAL A 71 -8.22 4.51 6.70
CA VAL A 71 -7.97 3.09 6.46
C VAL A 71 -8.02 2.78 4.96
N GLY A 72 -6.93 2.28 4.41
CA GLY A 72 -6.80 1.88 3.01
C GLY A 72 -6.55 0.39 2.83
N PHE A 73 -6.75 -0.08 1.60
CA PHE A 73 -6.35 -1.41 1.16
C PHE A 73 -5.17 -1.29 0.21
N ILE A 74 -4.23 -2.23 0.33
CA ILE A 74 -3.09 -2.37 -0.57
C ILE A 74 -3.18 -3.71 -1.28
N HIS A 75 -2.94 -3.75 -2.59
CA HIS A 75 -2.74 -5.01 -3.29
C HIS A 75 -1.86 -4.85 -4.53
N GLY A 76 -1.11 -5.89 -4.88
CA GLY A 76 -0.24 -5.84 -6.04
C GLY A 76 0.65 -7.07 -6.18
N ALA A 77 1.76 -6.88 -6.88
CA ALA A 77 2.73 -7.93 -7.17
C ALA A 77 4.15 -7.48 -6.81
N TYR A 78 5.02 -8.45 -6.57
CA TYR A 78 6.44 -8.22 -6.31
C TYR A 78 7.29 -9.28 -7.00
N ALA A 79 8.54 -8.91 -7.24
CA ALA A 79 9.60 -9.84 -7.58
C ALA A 79 10.73 -9.68 -6.56
N THR A 80 11.32 -10.77 -6.10
CA THR A 80 12.45 -10.77 -5.17
C THR A 80 13.64 -11.37 -5.90
N PHE A 81 14.77 -10.67 -5.87
CA PHE A 81 16.04 -11.10 -6.44
C PHE A 81 17.06 -11.24 -5.30
N THR A 82 17.48 -12.46 -4.99
CA THR A 82 18.54 -12.71 -4.00
C THR A 82 19.89 -12.40 -4.65
N VAL A 83 20.58 -11.38 -4.11
CA VAL A 83 21.88 -10.90 -4.62
C VAL A 83 23.03 -11.56 -3.88
N ALA A 84 22.86 -11.78 -2.57
CA ALA A 84 23.75 -12.53 -1.70
C ALA A 84 22.88 -13.21 -0.64
N GLY A 85 23.31 -14.30 0.00
CA GLY A 85 22.43 -15.15 0.83
C GLY A 85 21.48 -14.44 1.82
N ILE A 86 21.89 -13.28 2.35
CA ILE A 86 21.07 -12.44 3.25
C ILE A 86 20.50 -11.17 2.62
N LEU A 87 20.91 -10.81 1.40
CA LEU A 87 20.59 -9.56 0.73
C LEU A 87 19.70 -9.81 -0.50
N ASP A 88 18.50 -9.26 -0.48
CA ASP A 88 17.57 -9.30 -1.61
C ASP A 88 17.25 -7.88 -2.13
N ILE A 89 16.98 -7.78 -3.43
CA ILE A 89 16.35 -6.60 -4.05
C ILE A 89 14.92 -6.99 -4.42
N GLN A 90 13.95 -6.19 -4.02
CA GLN A 90 12.54 -6.47 -4.24
C GLN A 90 11.81 -5.26 -4.84
N PRO A 91 11.72 -5.15 -6.18
CA PRO A 91 10.75 -4.26 -6.80
C PRO A 91 9.32 -4.75 -6.60
N GLU A 92 8.40 -3.80 -6.44
CA GLU A 92 6.97 -4.07 -6.31
C GLU A 92 6.16 -3.14 -7.21
N VAL A 93 4.92 -3.53 -7.50
CA VAL A 93 3.91 -2.68 -8.13
C VAL A 93 2.63 -2.86 -7.33
N LEU A 94 2.18 -1.80 -6.66
CA LEU A 94 1.10 -1.82 -5.69
C LEU A 94 0.04 -0.79 -6.04
N PHE A 95 -1.22 -1.17 -5.90
CA PHE A 95 -2.31 -0.22 -5.80
C PHE A 95 -2.48 0.13 -4.32
N VAL A 96 -2.37 1.42 -3.99
CA VAL A 96 -2.38 1.93 -2.62
C VAL A 96 -3.43 3.03 -2.52
N LYS A 97 -4.25 2.98 -1.47
CA LYS A 97 -5.14 4.09 -1.10
C LYS A 97 -4.51 4.87 0.05
N LYS A 98 -4.29 6.16 -0.16
CA LYS A 98 -3.79 7.15 0.82
C LYS A 98 -4.86 8.23 1.03
N GLY A 99 -4.71 9.05 2.06
CA GLY A 99 -5.66 10.11 2.39
C GLY A 99 -5.62 10.54 3.86
N SER A 100 -6.47 11.50 4.21
CA SER A 100 -6.75 11.93 5.58
C SER A 100 -8.26 12.16 5.75
N GLU A 101 -8.75 11.98 6.97
CA GLU A 101 -10.14 12.18 7.37
C GLU A 101 -10.19 13.15 8.55
N THR A 102 -11.09 14.13 8.49
CA THR A 102 -11.26 15.11 9.54
C THR A 102 -12.71 15.17 9.94
N GLN A 103 -12.97 14.99 11.22
CA GLN A 103 -14.29 15.09 11.80
C GLN A 103 -14.40 16.38 12.62
N GLY A 104 -15.49 17.11 12.46
CA GLY A 104 -15.74 18.34 13.22
C GLY A 104 -17.22 18.53 13.56
N ASP A 105 -17.49 19.10 14.73
CA ASP A 105 -18.83 19.48 15.13
C ASP A 105 -19.20 20.84 14.54
N LEU A 106 -20.39 20.93 13.93
CA LEU A 106 -20.93 22.19 13.43
C LEU A 106 -21.14 23.15 14.61
N LEU A 107 -20.67 24.40 14.48
CA LEU A 107 -20.84 25.46 15.51
C LEU A 107 -22.29 25.67 15.97
N ASN A 108 -23.26 25.37 15.10
CA ASN A 108 -24.68 25.50 15.39
C ASN A 108 -25.24 24.33 16.22
N GLY A 109 -24.43 23.34 16.59
CA GLY A 109 -24.80 22.16 17.39
C GLY A 109 -25.72 21.18 16.65
N THR A 110 -25.81 21.26 15.33
CA THR A 110 -26.76 20.50 14.50
C THR A 110 -26.24 19.13 14.06
N GLY A 111 -25.05 18.74 14.51
CA GLY A 111 -24.43 17.44 14.23
C GLY A 111 -22.97 17.59 13.83
N THR A 112 -22.39 16.44 13.48
CA THR A 112 -20.98 16.31 13.12
C THR A 112 -20.85 16.17 11.60
N THR A 113 -19.84 16.83 11.03
CA THR A 113 -19.46 16.76 9.62
C THR A 113 -18.15 16.01 9.51
N THR A 114 -18.04 15.10 8.54
CA THR A 114 -16.79 14.38 8.23
C THR A 114 -16.33 14.77 6.83
N ASN A 115 -15.10 15.25 6.71
CA ASN A 115 -14.43 15.52 5.44
C ASN A 115 -13.38 14.45 5.21
N THR A 116 -13.38 13.80 4.06
CA THR A 116 -12.39 12.78 3.72
C THR A 116 -11.76 13.07 2.36
N VAL A 117 -10.44 13.14 2.32
CA VAL A 117 -9.67 13.19 1.06
C VAL A 117 -9.08 11.81 0.81
N ARG A 118 -9.30 11.26 -0.39
CA ARG A 118 -8.84 9.93 -0.78
C ARG A 118 -8.08 9.99 -2.09
N LEU A 119 -6.86 9.48 -2.06
CA LEU A 119 -5.96 9.43 -3.21
C LEU A 119 -5.61 7.97 -3.51
N ARG A 120 -5.82 7.54 -4.76
CA ARG A 120 -5.48 6.20 -5.23
C ARG A 120 -4.22 6.28 -6.08
N TYR A 121 -3.18 5.56 -5.67
CA TYR A 121 -1.89 5.55 -6.36
C TYR A 121 -1.54 4.17 -6.92
N LEU A 122 -0.83 4.18 -8.05
CA LEU A 122 0.01 3.07 -8.49
C LEU A 122 1.43 3.32 -7.99
N GLU A 123 1.79 2.64 -6.91
CA GLU A 123 3.10 2.77 -6.25
C GLU A 123 4.08 1.70 -6.73
N VAL A 124 5.32 2.11 -6.98
CA VAL A 124 6.43 1.28 -7.45
C VAL A 124 7.62 1.42 -6.48
N PRO A 125 7.62 0.69 -5.35
CA PRO A 125 8.76 0.60 -4.43
C PRO A 125 9.89 -0.24 -5.02
N ILE A 126 11.14 0.15 -4.74
CA ILE A 126 12.33 -0.69 -4.98
C ILE A 126 13.02 -0.92 -3.65
N LEU A 127 12.84 -2.10 -3.07
CA LEU A 127 13.28 -2.38 -1.70
C LEU A 127 14.61 -3.13 -1.68
N LEU A 128 15.52 -2.70 -0.82
CA LEU A 128 16.64 -3.52 -0.36
C LEU A 128 16.19 -4.26 0.89
N LYS A 129 16.22 -5.59 0.89
CA LYS A 129 15.83 -6.43 2.02
C LYS A 129 17.05 -7.15 2.58
N LEU A 130 17.19 -7.12 3.90
CA LEU A 130 18.23 -7.83 4.64
C LEU A 130 17.57 -8.87 5.53
N ALA A 131 17.70 -10.14 5.18
CA ALA A 131 17.24 -11.27 5.97
C ALA A 131 18.29 -11.64 7.03
N PHE A 132 17.86 -11.93 8.26
CA PHE A 132 18.78 -12.26 9.35
C PHE A 132 19.20 -13.74 9.38
N LEU A 133 18.55 -14.58 8.57
CA LEU A 133 18.78 -16.01 8.48
C LEU A 133 18.94 -16.45 7.03
N ASP A 134 19.73 -17.50 6.82
CA ASP A 134 20.01 -18.06 5.50
C ASP A 134 18.73 -18.56 4.79
N VAL A 135 18.82 -18.68 3.47
CA VAL A 135 17.71 -19.03 2.56
C VAL A 135 17.05 -20.37 2.92
N ASP A 136 17.80 -21.31 3.50
CA ASP A 136 17.30 -22.65 3.84
C ASP A 136 16.52 -22.70 5.16
N GLN A 137 16.46 -21.60 5.91
CA GLN A 137 15.71 -21.57 7.16
C GLN A 137 14.21 -21.42 6.87
N PRO A 138 13.34 -22.20 7.55
CA PRO A 138 11.90 -22.17 7.32
C PRO A 138 11.25 -20.85 7.73
N VAL A 139 11.94 -20.08 8.58
CA VAL A 139 11.51 -18.78 9.09
C VAL A 139 12.66 -17.81 8.90
N ARG A 140 12.42 -16.69 8.20
CA ARG A 140 13.45 -15.70 7.89
C ARG A 140 12.92 -14.30 8.22
N PRO A 141 13.23 -13.79 9.42
CA PRO A 141 13.00 -12.38 9.74
C PRO A 141 13.86 -11.49 8.83
N PHE A 142 13.33 -10.34 8.44
CA PHE A 142 14.04 -9.39 7.59
C PHE A 142 13.70 -7.94 7.96
N ILE A 143 14.60 -7.04 7.63
CA ILE A 143 14.33 -5.60 7.54
C ILE A 143 14.44 -5.17 6.08
N PHE A 144 13.82 -4.05 5.73
CA PHE A 144 13.91 -3.51 4.39
C PHE A 144 13.83 -1.99 4.39
N ALA A 145 14.42 -1.39 3.36
CA ALA A 145 14.26 0.02 3.05
C ALA A 145 14.47 0.27 1.55
N GLY A 146 13.87 1.33 1.02
CA GLY A 146 14.06 1.70 -0.36
C GLY A 146 13.21 2.90 -0.80
N PRO A 147 13.52 3.50 -1.96
CA PRO A 147 12.68 4.53 -2.53
C PRO A 147 11.38 3.95 -3.09
N TYR A 148 10.37 4.80 -3.23
CA TYR A 148 9.18 4.53 -4.04
C TYR A 148 8.89 5.72 -4.95
N GLY A 149 8.29 5.44 -6.10
CA GLY A 149 7.57 6.43 -6.91
C GLY A 149 6.12 5.99 -7.05
N ALA A 150 5.19 6.94 -7.08
CA ALA A 150 3.76 6.68 -7.10
C ALA A 150 3.08 7.60 -8.12
N PHE A 151 2.26 7.00 -8.97
CA PHE A 151 1.44 7.73 -9.96
C PHE A 151 0.01 7.82 -9.48
N LEU A 152 -0.55 9.02 -9.42
CA LEU A 152 -1.95 9.23 -9.07
C LEU A 152 -2.83 8.60 -10.15
N LEU A 153 -3.78 7.79 -9.72
CA LEU A 153 -4.78 7.17 -10.58
C LEU A 153 -6.13 7.87 -10.49
N ASP A 154 -6.45 8.36 -9.29
CA ASP A 154 -7.74 8.94 -8.96
C ASP A 154 -7.66 9.69 -7.62
N SER A 155 -8.36 10.81 -7.54
CA SER A 155 -8.41 11.72 -6.39
C SER A 155 -9.86 12.14 -6.11
N GLU A 156 -10.32 11.88 -4.90
CA GLU A 156 -11.71 12.12 -4.50
C GLU A 156 -11.76 12.83 -3.14
N ALA A 157 -12.53 13.92 -3.06
CA ALA A 157 -12.91 14.56 -1.81
C ALA A 157 -14.39 14.25 -1.50
N GLU A 158 -14.67 13.82 -0.28
CA GLU A 158 -15.99 13.45 0.19
C GLU A 158 -16.34 14.26 1.44
N VAL A 159 -17.55 14.79 1.48
CA VAL A 159 -18.11 15.50 2.63
C VAL A 159 -19.37 14.77 3.07
N GLU A 160 -19.36 14.24 4.29
CA GLU A 160 -20.50 13.61 4.94
C GLU A 160 -21.10 14.56 5.97
N THR A 161 -22.40 14.82 5.84
CA THR A 161 -23.18 15.61 6.79
C THR A 161 -24.39 14.82 7.27
N PRO A 162 -25.09 15.24 8.35
CA PRO A 162 -26.35 14.61 8.76
C PRO A 162 -27.45 14.64 7.68
N LEU A 163 -27.31 15.48 6.64
CA LEU A 163 -28.27 15.64 5.55
C LEU A 163 -27.94 14.77 4.32
N GLY A 164 -26.76 14.16 4.29
CA GLY A 164 -26.29 13.31 3.19
C GLY A 164 -24.79 13.50 2.89
N THR A 165 -24.32 12.70 1.93
CA THR A 165 -22.94 12.67 1.45
C THR A 165 -22.85 13.31 0.07
N ALA A 166 -21.81 14.12 -0.15
CA ALA A 166 -21.43 14.65 -1.46
C ALA A 166 -19.97 14.32 -1.74
N SER A 167 -19.63 13.92 -2.96
CA SER A 167 -18.24 13.72 -3.38
C SER A 167 -17.93 14.47 -4.67
N VAL A 168 -16.68 14.92 -4.80
CA VAL A 168 -16.13 15.66 -5.93
C VAL A 168 -14.75 15.10 -6.27
N GLU A 169 -14.48 14.94 -7.56
CA GLU A 169 -13.16 14.55 -8.07
C GLU A 169 -12.22 15.78 -8.05
N LEU A 170 -11.01 15.63 -7.51
CA LEU A 170 -10.06 16.74 -7.39
C LEU A 170 -9.21 16.83 -8.66
N GLU A 171 -9.45 17.85 -9.49
CA GLU A 171 -8.69 18.06 -10.74
C GLU A 171 -7.24 18.57 -10.50
N GLU A 172 -6.93 19.08 -9.31
CA GLU A 172 -5.66 19.77 -8.98
C GLU A 172 -4.70 18.92 -8.12
N ALA A 173 -4.92 17.61 -8.02
CA ALA A 173 -4.03 16.72 -7.27
C ALA A 173 -2.79 16.36 -8.09
N LYS A 174 -1.60 16.44 -7.47
CA LYS A 174 -0.32 16.15 -8.14
C LYS A 174 -0.23 14.72 -8.67
N ASP A 175 0.11 14.60 -9.95
CA ASP A 175 0.18 13.32 -10.67
C ASP A 175 1.25 12.35 -10.15
N PHE A 176 2.30 12.85 -9.51
CA PHE A 176 3.45 12.05 -9.09
C PHE A 176 3.92 12.37 -7.66
N ASP A 177 3.99 11.33 -6.83
CA ASP A 177 4.51 11.34 -5.46
C ASP A 177 5.74 10.43 -5.38
N TRP A 178 6.78 10.83 -4.65
CA TRP A 178 7.92 9.95 -4.38
C TRP A 178 8.39 10.10 -2.95
N GLY A 179 9.04 9.06 -2.45
CA GLY A 179 9.56 9.09 -1.11
C GLY A 179 10.31 7.83 -0.73
N VAL A 180 10.29 7.52 0.56
CA VAL A 180 10.99 6.39 1.14
C VAL A 180 10.02 5.43 1.82
N THR A 181 10.38 4.16 1.78
CA THR A 181 9.68 3.09 2.48
C THR A 181 10.70 2.34 3.32
N ALA A 182 10.34 2.00 4.55
CA ALA A 182 11.13 1.15 5.43
C ALA A 182 10.22 0.24 6.25
N GLY A 183 10.75 -0.87 6.73
CA GLY A 183 9.97 -1.79 7.55
C GLY A 183 10.70 -3.04 7.93
N ALA A 184 9.93 -3.96 8.50
CA ALA A 184 10.40 -5.26 8.92
C ALA A 184 9.33 -6.31 8.69
N GLY A 185 9.75 -7.56 8.57
CA GLY A 185 8.83 -8.65 8.36
C GLY A 185 9.46 -10.00 8.63
N ILE A 186 8.68 -11.02 8.32
CA ILE A 186 9.05 -12.42 8.48
C ILE A 186 8.55 -13.20 7.27
N ASN A 187 9.45 -13.96 6.65
CA ASN A 187 9.11 -14.92 5.63
C ASN A 187 9.00 -16.32 6.25
N PHE A 188 8.04 -17.09 5.79
CA PHE A 188 7.86 -18.50 6.08
C PHE A 188 7.95 -19.28 4.78
N ILE A 189 8.94 -20.18 4.70
CA ILE A 189 9.16 -21.01 3.52
C ILE A 189 8.52 -22.38 3.77
N LEU A 190 7.45 -22.69 3.03
CA LEU A 190 6.71 -23.94 3.15
C LEU A 190 6.55 -24.59 1.78
N ALA A 191 7.17 -25.75 1.58
CA ALA A 191 6.98 -26.59 0.39
C ALA A 191 7.13 -25.84 -0.95
N GLY A 192 8.09 -24.91 -1.04
CA GLY A 192 8.36 -24.09 -2.24
C GLY A 192 7.55 -22.79 -2.32
N LEU A 193 6.63 -22.55 -1.39
CA LEU A 193 5.94 -21.27 -1.22
C LEU A 193 6.68 -20.39 -0.22
N ASP A 194 6.74 -19.10 -0.52
CA ASP A 194 7.27 -18.05 0.36
C ASP A 194 6.10 -17.19 0.84
N LEU A 195 5.72 -17.35 2.12
CA LEU A 195 4.68 -16.55 2.76
C LEU A 195 5.34 -15.43 3.55
N SER A 196 4.95 -14.19 3.32
CA SER A 196 5.49 -13.05 4.06
C SER A 196 4.43 -12.35 4.90
N LEU A 197 4.84 -11.88 6.07
CA LEU A 197 4.10 -10.91 6.87
C LEU A 197 5.05 -9.74 7.16
N GLU A 198 4.65 -8.52 6.86
CA GLU A 198 5.48 -7.34 7.06
C GLU A 198 4.70 -6.15 7.60
N GLY A 199 5.34 -5.39 8.48
CA GLY A 199 4.97 -4.05 8.87
C GLY A 199 5.81 -3.05 8.08
N ARG A 200 5.17 -2.04 7.52
CA ARG A 200 5.77 -1.08 6.60
C ARG A 200 5.39 0.34 7.00
N TRP A 201 6.37 1.23 6.96
CA TRP A 201 6.17 2.67 7.03
C TRP A 201 6.67 3.31 5.73
N THR A 202 5.81 4.13 5.15
CA THR A 202 6.04 4.83 3.88
C THR A 202 5.85 6.32 4.13
N MET A 203 6.83 7.12 3.73
CA MET A 203 6.84 8.57 3.90
C MET A 203 7.12 9.23 2.55
N GLY A 204 6.19 10.05 2.08
CA GLY A 204 6.39 10.95 0.95
C GLY A 204 7.44 12.00 1.28
N LEU A 205 8.26 12.33 0.29
CA LEU A 205 9.25 13.41 0.36
C LEU A 205 8.85 14.59 -0.55
N THR A 206 7.71 14.47 -1.23
CA THR A 206 7.10 15.52 -2.02
C THR A 206 5.85 16.03 -1.35
N THR A 207 5.74 17.34 -1.37
CA THR A 207 4.49 18.06 -1.20
C THR A 207 3.45 17.56 -2.21
N ILE A 208 2.27 17.22 -1.70
CA ILE A 208 1.11 16.72 -2.45
C ILE A 208 0.31 17.89 -3.05
N ASP A 209 0.41 19.08 -2.47
CA ASP A 209 -0.18 20.31 -2.98
C ASP A 209 0.55 20.81 -4.25
N ASP A 210 -0.21 21.26 -5.24
CA ASP A 210 0.26 21.88 -6.50
C ASP A 210 -0.28 23.31 -6.66
N SER A 211 -0.83 23.90 -5.58
CA SER A 211 -1.29 25.29 -5.54
C SER A 211 -0.12 26.28 -5.45
N ASP A 212 -0.35 27.54 -5.86
CA ASP A 212 0.65 28.64 -5.84
C ASP A 212 1.17 28.97 -4.41
N GLU A 213 0.61 28.36 -3.35
CA GLU A 213 0.97 28.61 -1.95
C GLU A 213 2.07 27.68 -1.39
N GLU A 214 2.49 26.62 -2.13
CA GLU A 214 3.57 25.68 -1.74
C GLU A 214 3.44 25.10 -0.31
N LEU A 215 2.22 24.72 0.11
CA LEU A 215 1.96 24.20 1.48
C LEU A 215 2.66 22.86 1.71
N ASP A 216 3.50 22.73 2.73
CA ASP A 216 4.27 21.50 2.95
C ASP A 216 3.41 20.38 3.56
N ILE A 217 2.82 19.55 2.69
CA ILE A 217 1.96 18.41 3.05
C ILE A 217 2.47 17.13 2.39
N MET A 218 2.90 16.18 3.20
CA MET A 218 3.47 14.89 2.78
C MET A 218 2.60 13.71 3.23
N ASN A 219 2.65 12.61 2.47
CA ASN A 219 1.97 11.37 2.83
C ASN A 219 2.76 10.61 3.91
N SER A 220 2.13 10.24 5.01
CA SER A 220 2.66 9.24 5.94
C SER A 220 1.73 8.04 5.98
N THR A 221 2.26 6.84 5.87
CA THR A 221 1.44 5.63 5.86
C THR A 221 2.12 4.50 6.62
N ILE A 222 1.40 3.93 7.58
CA ILE A 222 1.76 2.68 8.22
C ILE A 222 0.89 1.58 7.64
N SER A 223 1.46 0.43 7.30
CA SER A 223 0.74 -0.67 6.69
C SER A 223 1.19 -2.03 7.19
N ALA A 224 0.26 -2.98 7.15
CA ALA A 224 0.52 -4.39 7.39
C ALA A 224 0.19 -5.16 6.12
N LEU A 225 1.15 -5.94 5.60
CA LEU A 225 1.02 -6.65 4.34
C LEU A 225 1.31 -8.14 4.50
N LEU A 226 0.55 -8.94 3.76
CA LEU A 226 0.71 -10.36 3.57
C LEU A 226 1.12 -10.63 2.13
N GLY A 227 2.20 -11.38 1.95
CA GLY A 227 2.69 -11.83 0.65
C GLY A 227 2.60 -13.34 0.50
N ILE A 228 2.37 -13.78 -0.73
CA ILE A 228 2.59 -15.16 -1.13
C ILE A 228 3.34 -15.17 -2.45
N GLY A 229 4.46 -15.89 -2.48
CA GLY A 229 5.33 -16.01 -3.64
C GLY A 229 5.77 -17.43 -3.89
N VAL A 230 6.25 -17.64 -5.11
CA VAL A 230 6.87 -18.88 -5.57
C VAL A 230 8.31 -18.56 -5.94
N ARG A 231 9.25 -19.33 -5.39
CA ARG A 231 10.66 -19.28 -5.78
C ARG A 231 10.84 -20.04 -7.09
N VAL A 232 11.44 -19.41 -8.08
CA VAL A 232 11.65 -19.97 -9.41
C VAL A 232 13.12 -19.84 -9.76
N PHE A 233 13.72 -20.97 -10.17
CA PHE A 233 15.15 -21.18 -10.40
C PHE A 233 15.96 -21.25 -9.12
#